data_AF-A0A7Z9Q0Q4-F1
#
_entry.id   AF-A0A7Z9Q0Q4-F1
#
_cell.length_a   1.000
_cell.length_b   1.000
_cell.length_c   1.000
_cell.angle_alpha   90.00
_cell.angle_beta   90.00
_cell.angle_gamma   90.00
#
_symmetry.space_group_name_H-M   'P 1'
#
loop_
_entity.id
_entity.type
_entity.pdbx_description
1 polymer ?
#
loop_
_entity_poly.entity_id
_entity_poly.type
_entity_poly.pdbx_seq_one_letter_code
_entity_poly.pdbx_strand_id
1 'polypeptide(L)' 'MYNPNTPQWTFFAWTSFAAAVVMVWLGLWHLPTDLWVKGYLAMGSLFLTGSSFTLSKTMRDNQEFE' A
#
# COMPACT_ATOMS: atom_id res chain seq x y z
N MET A 1 9.82 -13.56 -21.01
CA MET A 1 9.18 -13.05 -19.78
C MET A 1 8.12 -12.06 -20.23
N TYR A 2 6.84 -12.42 -20.12
CA TYR A 2 5.74 -11.52 -20.49
C TYR A 2 5.66 -10.40 -19.45
N ASN A 3 5.93 -9.15 -19.87
CA ASN A 3 5.69 -7.96 -19.04
C ASN A 3 4.48 -7.22 -19.61
N PRO A 4 3.29 -7.36 -19.02
CA PRO A 4 2.08 -6.70 -19.50
C PRO A 4 2.13 -5.16 -19.34
N ASN A 5 3.06 -4.63 -18.53
CA ASN A 5 3.12 -3.21 -18.20
C ASN A 5 4.37 -2.55 -18.78
N THR A 6 4.22 -1.33 -19.30
CA THR A 6 5.38 -0.54 -19.72
C THR A 6 6.22 -0.14 -18.50
N PRO A 7 7.56 -0.02 -18.64
CA PRO A 7 8.43 0.38 -17.53
C PRO A 7 8.02 1.70 -16.86
N GLN A 8 7.45 2.64 -17.64
CA GLN A 8 6.94 3.92 -17.15
C GLN A 8 5.75 3.73 -16.20
N TRP A 9 4.83 2.82 -16.53
CA TRP A 9 3.67 2.53 -15.70
C TRP A 9 4.06 1.87 -14.39
N THR A 10 4.98 0.90 -14.44
CA THR A 10 5.53 0.27 -13.23
C THR A 10 6.21 1.29 -12.31
N PHE A 11 7.00 2.21 -12.88
CA PHE A 11 7.63 3.29 -12.12
C PHE A 11 6.61 4.23 -11.47
N PHE A 12 5.58 4.63 -12.22
CA PHE A 12 4.50 5.48 -11.71
C PHE A 12 3.75 4.81 -10.55
N ALA A 13 3.40 3.52 -10.68
CA ALA A 13 2.70 2.77 -9.64
C ALA A 13 3.51 2.67 -8.35
N TRP A 14 4.82 2.40 -8.45
CA TRP A 14 5.71 2.39 -7.27
C TRP A 14 5.85 3.78 -6.63
N THR A 15 5.96 4.81 -7.46
CA THR A 15 6.12 6.20 -6.98
C THR A 15 4.86 6.69 -6.26
N SER A 16 3.67 6.41 -6.81
CA SER A 16 2.40 6.80 -6.18
C SER A 16 2.17 6.06 -4.86
N PHE A 17 2.53 4.78 -4.79
CA PHE A 17 2.48 4.03 -3.54
C PHE A 17 3.43 4.60 -2.49
N ALA A 18 4.69 4.88 -2.86
CA ALA A 18 5.65 5.50 -1.95
C ALA A 18 5.18 6.88 -1.46
N ALA A 19 4.62 7.70 -2.35
CA ALA A 19 4.04 8.99 -1.99
C ALA A 19 2.88 8.84 -0.99
N ALA A 20 1.99 7.86 -1.19
CA ALA A 20 0.88 7.60 -0.27
C ALA A 20 1.37 7.19 1.12
N VAL A 21 2.38 6.31 1.21
CA VAL A 21 2.99 5.91 2.49
C VAL A 21 3.58 7.12 3.22
N VAL A 22 4.30 7.99 2.49
CA VAL A 22 4.87 9.23 3.07
C VAL A 22 3.77 10.16 3.55
N MET A 23 2.67 10.33 2.80
CA MET A 23 1.55 11.18 3.21
C MET A 23 0.90 10.67 4.51
N VAL A 24 0.67 9.36 4.63
CA VAL A 24 0.14 8.76 5.87
C VAL A 24 1.09 9.00 7.04
N TRP A 25 2.40 8.82 6.82
CA TRP A 25 3.41 8.99 7.85
C TRP A 25 3.54 10.44 8.31
N LEU A 26 3.51 11.40 7.38
CA LEU A 26 3.48 12.84 7.66
C LEU A 26 2.21 13.25 8.41
N GLY A 27 1.06 12.68 8.06
CA GLY A 27 -0.21 12.88 8.77
C GLY A 27 -0.13 12.39 10.21
N LEU A 28 0.47 11.22 10.45
CA LEU A 28 0.69 10.69 11.79
C LEU A 28 1.66 11.54 12.62
N TRP A 29 2.68 12.12 11.98
CA TRP A 29 3.59 13.05 12.65
C TRP A 29 2.85 14.31 13.12
N HIS A 30 2.07 14.93 12.23
CA HIS A 30 1.36 16.20 12.51
C HIS A 30 0.18 16.04 13.46
N LEU A 31 -0.34 14.83 13.67
CA LEU A 31 -1.46 14.59 14.56
C LEU A 31 -1.06 14.86 16.03
N PRO A 32 -1.71 15.78 16.76
CA PRO A 32 -1.38 16.06 18.16
C PRO A 32 -2.08 15.05 19.09
N THR A 33 -1.63 13.80 19.05
CA THR A 33 -2.18 12.69 19.84
C THR A 33 -1.08 11.90 20.55
N ASP A 34 -1.49 11.11 21.55
CA ASP A 34 -0.57 10.23 22.27
C ASP A 34 0.05 9.15 21.36
N LEU A 35 1.27 8.72 21.71
CA LEU A 35 2.05 7.78 20.92
C LEU A 35 1.34 6.43 20.76
N TRP A 36 0.57 6.01 21.76
CA TRP A 36 -0.21 4.78 21.70
C TRP A 36 -1.26 4.80 20.59
N VAL A 37 -2.00 5.91 20.47
CA VAL A 37 -3.04 6.08 19.44
C VAL A 37 -2.41 6.16 18.05
N LYS A 38 -1.28 6.88 17.92
CA LYS A 38 -0.51 6.90 16.67
C LYS A 38 -0.04 5.51 16.27
N GLY A 39 0.47 4.73 17.24
CA GLY A 39 0.90 3.34 17.02
C GLY A 39 -0.24 2.45 16.52
N TYR A 40 -1.43 2.55 17.12
CA TYR A 40 -2.62 1.81 16.70
C TYR A 40 -3.02 2.14 15.25
N LEU A 41 -3.05 3.43 14.90
CA LEU A 41 -3.36 3.87 13.53
C LEU A 41 -2.29 3.44 12.52
N ALA A 42 -1.00 3.52 12.89
CA ALA A 42 0.10 3.04 12.07
C ALA A 42 -0.05 1.54 11.79
N MET A 43 -0.26 0.73 12.84
CA MET A 43 -0.47 -0.71 12.70
C MET A 43 -1.65 -1.05 11.80
N GLY A 44 -2.80 -0.40 12.02
CA GLY A 44 -4.00 -0.59 11.20
C GLY A 44 -3.75 -0.26 9.72
N SER A 45 -3.09 0.87 9.43
CA SER A 45 -2.77 1.29 8.07
C SER A 45 -1.81 0.31 7.35
N LEU A 46 -0.79 -0.18 8.05
CA LEU A 46 0.16 -1.16 7.52
C LEU A 46 -0.52 -2.50 7.24
N PHE A 47 -1.30 -3.00 8.20
CA PHE A 47 -2.01 -4.26 8.05
C PHE A 47 -3.04 -4.21 6.91
N LEU A 48 -3.81 -3.13 6.83
CA LEU A 48 -4.80 -2.93 5.76
C LEU A 48 -4.12 -2.90 4.38
N THR A 49 -3.01 -2.18 4.25
CA THR A 49 -2.24 -2.09 3.00
C THR A 49 -1.67 -3.45 2.59
N GLY A 50 -1.06 -4.17 3.53
CA GLY A 50 -0.54 -5.52 3.28
C GLY A 50 -1.64 -6.51 2.88
N SER A 51 -2.79 -6.47 3.57
CA SER A 51 -3.96 -7.27 3.25
C SER A 51 -4.52 -6.95 1.85
N SER A 52 -4.58 -5.68 1.47
CA SER A 52 -5.01 -5.27 0.12
C SER A 52 -4.12 -5.88 -0.96
N PHE A 53 -2.79 -5.88 -0.78
CA PHE A 53 -1.88 -6.53 -1.73
C PHE A 53 -2.00 -8.05 -1.79
N THR A 54 -2.32 -8.70 -0.67
CA THR A 54 -2.61 -10.14 -0.65
C THR A 54 -3.92 -10.41 -1.39
N LEU A 55 -4.97 -9.63 -1.10
CA LEU A 55 -6.26 -9.74 -1.76
C LEU A 55 -6.16 -9.55 -3.28
N SER A 56 -5.43 -8.52 -3.75
CA SER A 56 -5.21 -8.30 -5.19
C SER A 56 -4.49 -9.47 -5.86
N LYS A 57 -3.51 -10.10 -5.18
CA LYS A 57 -2.84 -11.30 -5.68
C LYS A 57 -3.82 -12.46 -5.76
N THR A 58 -4.55 -12.75 -4.68
CA THR A 58 -5.54 -13.83 -4.66
C THR A 58 -6.59 -13.67 -5.76
N MET A 59 -7.09 -12.45 -5.99
CA MET A 59 -8.05 -12.18 -7.07
C MET A 59 -7.44 -12.43 -8.45
N ARG A 60 -6.21 -11.95 -8.71
CA ARG A 60 -5.52 -12.19 -9.98
C ARG A 60 -5.24 -13.68 -10.20
N ASP A 61 -4.73 -14.36 -9.17
CA ASP A 61 -4.38 -15.76 -9.26
C ASP A 61 -5.65 -16.59 -9.54
N ASN A 62 -6.81 -16.26 -8.94
CA ASN A 62 -8.10 -16.89 -9.26
C ASN A 62 -8.53 -16.67 -10.72
N GLN A 63 -8.26 -15.51 -11.31
CA GLN A 63 -8.57 -15.23 -12.72
C GLN A 63 -7.65 -15.98 -13.69
N GLU A 64 -6.43 -16.32 -13.27
CA GLU A 64 -5.50 -17.14 -14.07
C GLU A 64 -5.83 -18.64 -13.99
N PHE A 65 -6.57 -19.08 -12.97
CA PHE A 65 -7.05 -20.46 -12.83
C PHE A 65 -8.35 -20.76 -13.60
N GLU A 66 -9.10 -19.73 -14.02
CA GLU A 66 -10.31 -19.84 -14.85
C GLU A 66 -9.96 -19.92 -16.34
#